data_AF-A0A1H4Y8P5-F1
#
_entry.id   AF-A0A1H4Y8P5-F1
#
_cell.length_a   1.000
_cell.length_b   1.000
_cell.length_c   1.000
_cell.angle_alpha   90.00
_cell.angle_beta   90.00
_cell.angle_gamma   90.00
#
_symmetry.space_group_name_H-M   'P 1'
#
loop_
_entity.id
_entity.type
_entity.pdbx_description
1 polymer ?
#
loop_
_entity_poly.entity_id
_entity_poly.type
_entity_poly.pdbx_seq_one_letter_code
_entity_poly.pdbx_strand_id
1 'polypeptide(L)'
;MTSSASLDAARALLREFPVVDGHNDLPWALRKQAGYDLDALDIGGHRHDRLHTDIPRLREGGVGAQYWSVYVPCEQPEPVAATLEQIDCVRRMLARYPADLAPALTAGDMEAARRDGRIASLMGAEGGHSIANSLGTLRGLYELGVRYMTLTHNFNVDWADSATDEPKAGGLTAFGREVVREMNRLGMLVDLSHVAATTMRDALDASSAPVVFSHSSSRAVCDHPRNIPDDVLERLPANGGVAMVTFVPKFVLQAAVDWTAAADDNMRAHGLHHLDTSPEAMKIHREFEERTPRPVATVSTVADHLDHMREVAGIDHLGIGGDYDGTAFTPDGLNDVSGYPNLLAELLDRGWSTADLAKLTWKNAVRVLGAAEDVARGLQATRAASIATIESLDGAEG
;
A
#
# COMPACT_ATOMS: atom_id res chain seq x y z
N MET A 1 -3.80 -27.66 -2.29
CA MET A 1 -5.09 -27.81 -1.59
C MET A 1 -4.80 -27.66 -0.11
N THR A 2 -5.12 -26.49 0.44
CA THR A 2 -4.88 -26.14 1.84
C THR A 2 -5.66 -27.09 2.75
N SER A 3 -5.03 -27.58 3.81
CA SER A 3 -5.71 -28.52 4.70
C SER A 3 -6.81 -27.82 5.51
N SER A 4 -7.94 -28.50 5.75
CA SER A 4 -9.02 -27.97 6.60
C SER A 4 -8.50 -27.56 7.98
N ALA A 5 -7.50 -28.27 8.53
CA ALA A 5 -6.91 -27.98 9.83
C ALA A 5 -6.09 -26.67 9.81
N SER A 6 -5.34 -26.42 8.73
CA SER A 6 -4.51 -25.21 8.58
C SER A 6 -5.37 -23.97 8.43
N LEU A 7 -6.50 -24.07 7.71
CA LEU A 7 -7.45 -22.97 7.58
C LEU A 7 -8.13 -22.61 8.90
N ASP A 8 -8.52 -23.60 9.70
CA ASP A 8 -9.08 -23.38 11.03
C ASP A 8 -8.05 -22.77 12.00
N ALA A 9 -6.81 -23.22 11.94
CA ALA A 9 -5.69 -22.66 12.70
C ALA A 9 -5.40 -21.20 12.29
N ALA A 10 -5.40 -20.88 10.99
CA ALA A 10 -5.23 -19.53 10.48
C ALA A 10 -6.33 -18.59 11.00
N ARG A 11 -7.60 -19.02 10.93
CA ARG A 11 -8.74 -18.25 11.48
C ARG A 11 -8.63 -18.07 12.99
N ALA A 12 -8.13 -19.08 13.73
CA ALA A 12 -7.90 -18.96 15.16
C ALA A 12 -6.83 -17.92 15.49
N LEU A 13 -5.72 -17.94 14.76
CA LEU A 13 -4.65 -16.95 14.90
C LEU A 13 -5.15 -15.53 14.62
N LEU A 14 -5.92 -15.34 13.54
CA LEU A 14 -6.44 -14.03 13.14
C LEU A 14 -7.44 -13.44 14.14
N ARG A 15 -8.09 -14.26 14.97
CA ARG A 15 -8.91 -13.74 16.09
C ARG A 15 -8.06 -13.11 17.19
N GLU A 16 -6.81 -13.54 17.36
CA GLU A 16 -5.90 -13.00 18.37
C GLU A 16 -5.01 -11.87 17.81
N PHE A 17 -4.44 -12.10 16.63
CA PHE A 17 -3.56 -11.19 15.90
C PHE A 17 -4.08 -11.03 14.45
N PRO A 18 -5.08 -10.16 14.26
CA PRO A 18 -5.69 -9.94 12.95
C PRO A 18 -4.73 -9.24 11.98
N VAL A 19 -5.10 -9.17 10.71
CA VAL A 19 -4.32 -8.46 9.67
C VAL A 19 -4.37 -6.96 9.89
N VAL A 20 -3.21 -6.31 9.83
CA VAL A 20 -3.02 -4.90 9.52
C VAL A 20 -2.69 -4.83 8.03
N ASP A 21 -3.69 -4.46 7.23
CA ASP A 21 -3.49 -4.33 5.79
C ASP A 21 -2.99 -2.92 5.44
N GLY A 22 -1.89 -2.86 4.67
CA GLY A 22 -1.17 -1.65 4.35
C GLY A 22 -1.79 -0.76 3.28
N HIS A 23 -2.69 -1.30 2.44
CA HIS A 23 -3.21 -0.56 1.30
C HIS A 23 -4.52 -1.15 0.76
N ASN A 24 -5.60 -0.35 0.86
CA ASN A 24 -6.91 -0.65 0.29
C ASN A 24 -7.55 0.62 -0.26
N ASP A 25 -7.99 0.56 -1.51
CA ASP A 25 -8.43 1.68 -2.34
C ASP A 25 -9.93 1.91 -2.35
N LEU A 26 -10.66 1.31 -1.37
CA LEU A 26 -12.09 1.48 -1.22
C LEU A 26 -12.56 2.95 -1.34
N PRO A 27 -11.88 3.97 -0.78
CA PRO A 27 -12.26 5.37 -0.99
C PRO A 27 -12.26 5.80 -2.47
N TRP A 28 -11.25 5.40 -3.25
CA TRP A 28 -11.21 5.68 -4.69
C TRP A 28 -12.30 4.90 -5.46
N ALA A 29 -12.53 3.64 -5.11
CA ALA A 29 -13.63 2.88 -5.68
C ALA A 29 -15.00 3.54 -5.41
N LEU A 30 -15.26 4.00 -4.18
CA LEU A 30 -16.46 4.74 -3.81
C LEU A 30 -16.61 6.07 -4.60
N ARG A 31 -15.50 6.79 -4.81
CA ARG A 31 -15.49 7.98 -5.70
C ARG A 31 -15.99 7.62 -7.09
N LYS A 32 -15.38 6.62 -7.72
CA LYS A 32 -15.61 6.27 -9.13
C LYS A 32 -16.97 5.64 -9.35
N GLN A 33 -17.42 4.81 -8.42
CA GLN A 33 -18.61 3.98 -8.58
C GLN A 33 -19.89 4.61 -8.06
N ALA A 34 -19.80 5.57 -7.14
CA ALA A 34 -20.96 6.16 -6.48
C ALA A 34 -20.83 7.67 -6.23
N GLY A 35 -19.76 8.34 -6.65
CA GLY A 35 -19.55 9.76 -6.36
C GLY A 35 -19.53 10.05 -4.86
N TYR A 36 -19.02 9.11 -4.05
CA TYR A 36 -19.08 9.10 -2.59
C TYR A 36 -20.48 9.03 -1.96
N ASP A 37 -21.51 8.62 -2.71
CA ASP A 37 -22.80 8.28 -2.13
C ASP A 37 -22.69 6.93 -1.38
N LEU A 38 -22.49 7.01 -0.05
CA LEU A 38 -22.35 5.86 0.82
C LEU A 38 -23.68 5.12 1.08
N ASP A 39 -24.83 5.71 0.71
CA ASP A 39 -26.11 5.01 0.72
C ASP A 39 -26.26 4.16 -0.55
N ALA A 40 -25.83 4.70 -1.70
CA ALA A 40 -25.84 3.98 -2.98
C ALA A 40 -24.84 2.80 -3.01
N LEU A 41 -23.76 2.88 -2.24
CA LEU A 41 -22.78 1.80 -2.10
C LEU A 41 -22.42 1.56 -0.62
N ASP A 42 -23.42 1.12 0.15
CA ASP A 42 -23.30 0.82 1.59
C ASP A 42 -22.45 -0.45 1.84
N ILE A 43 -21.32 -0.29 2.54
CA ILE A 43 -20.36 -1.36 2.88
C ILE A 43 -20.70 -2.10 4.18
N GLY A 44 -21.77 -1.72 4.89
CA GLY A 44 -22.28 -2.46 6.03
C GLY A 44 -22.93 -3.79 5.66
N GLY A 45 -23.29 -3.97 4.38
CA GLY A 45 -23.77 -5.23 3.82
C GLY A 45 -22.82 -5.82 2.77
N HIS A 46 -23.14 -7.00 2.25
CA HIS A 46 -22.34 -7.66 1.22
C HIS A 46 -22.40 -6.92 -0.14
N ARG A 47 -21.23 -6.68 -0.75
CA ARG A 47 -21.02 -5.95 -2.02
C ARG A 47 -20.02 -6.64 -2.96
N HIS A 48 -19.96 -7.97 -2.92
CA HIS A 48 -19.04 -8.78 -3.72
C HIS A 48 -19.21 -8.63 -5.24
N ASP A 49 -20.34 -8.10 -5.69
CA ASP A 49 -20.65 -7.82 -7.08
C ASP A 49 -19.96 -6.56 -7.63
N ARG A 50 -19.49 -5.66 -6.75
CA ARG A 50 -18.96 -4.35 -7.13
C ARG A 50 -17.63 -3.98 -6.49
N LEU A 51 -17.34 -4.54 -5.32
CA LEU A 51 -16.18 -4.19 -4.50
C LEU A 51 -15.48 -5.46 -4.00
N HIS A 52 -14.18 -5.37 -3.81
CA HIS A 52 -13.43 -6.33 -3.00
C HIS A 52 -13.74 -6.16 -1.52
N THR A 53 -14.15 -4.97 -1.08
CA THR A 53 -14.30 -4.67 0.35
C THR A 53 -15.74 -4.43 0.77
N ASP A 54 -16.14 -5.10 1.86
CA ASP A 54 -17.23 -4.71 2.75
C ASP A 54 -16.95 -5.17 4.17
N ILE A 55 -17.69 -4.64 5.16
CA ILE A 55 -17.46 -4.93 6.57
C ILE A 55 -17.59 -6.43 6.88
N PRO A 56 -18.65 -7.15 6.44
CA PRO A 56 -18.74 -8.59 6.65
C PRO A 56 -17.51 -9.36 6.16
N ARG A 57 -17.01 -9.07 4.95
CA ARG A 57 -15.82 -9.76 4.41
C ARG A 57 -14.53 -9.35 5.11
N LEU A 58 -14.38 -8.10 5.55
CA LEU A 58 -13.24 -7.71 6.39
C LEU A 58 -13.18 -8.54 7.67
N ARG A 59 -14.35 -8.80 8.30
CA ARG A 59 -14.45 -9.66 9.48
C ARG A 59 -14.13 -11.12 9.15
N GLU A 60 -14.66 -11.64 8.04
CA GLU A 60 -14.39 -13.01 7.59
C GLU A 60 -12.89 -13.23 7.30
N GLY A 61 -12.24 -12.24 6.68
CA GLY A 61 -10.82 -12.24 6.40
C GLY A 61 -9.92 -12.00 7.60
N GLY A 62 -10.49 -11.64 8.77
CA GLY A 62 -9.72 -11.35 9.96
C GLY A 62 -8.89 -10.06 9.85
N VAL A 63 -9.40 -9.05 9.16
CA VAL A 63 -8.79 -7.71 9.12
C VAL A 63 -9.13 -6.96 10.42
N GLY A 64 -8.11 -6.50 11.12
CA GLY A 64 -8.24 -5.80 12.40
C GLY A 64 -7.67 -4.39 12.37
N ALA A 65 -6.87 -4.07 11.35
CA ALA A 65 -6.54 -2.70 11.01
C ALA A 65 -6.43 -2.55 9.49
N GLN A 66 -6.79 -1.39 8.99
CA GLN A 66 -6.68 -1.04 7.58
C GLN A 66 -6.09 0.36 7.46
N TYR A 67 -5.05 0.49 6.64
CA TYR A 67 -4.71 1.77 6.05
C TYR A 67 -5.59 1.98 4.80
N TRP A 68 -6.55 2.89 4.91
CA TRP A 68 -7.38 3.32 3.80
C TRP A 68 -6.58 4.27 2.92
N SER A 69 -6.38 3.89 1.67
CA SER A 69 -5.70 4.74 0.69
C SER A 69 -6.54 5.98 0.45
N VAL A 70 -5.91 7.16 0.55
CA VAL A 70 -6.48 8.42 0.10
C VAL A 70 -5.88 8.83 -1.25
N TYR A 71 -5.60 7.84 -2.09
CA TYR A 71 -5.10 7.97 -3.45
C TYR A 71 -5.90 8.96 -4.29
N VAL A 72 -5.16 9.71 -5.11
CA VAL A 72 -5.68 10.48 -6.24
C VAL A 72 -4.75 10.32 -7.44
N PRO A 73 -5.25 10.33 -8.69
CA PRO A 73 -4.41 10.22 -9.88
C PRO A 73 -3.33 11.29 -9.95
N CYS A 74 -2.15 10.95 -10.47
CA CYS A 74 -1.03 11.90 -10.63
C CYS A 74 -1.41 13.11 -11.50
N GLU A 75 -2.25 12.89 -12.51
CA GLU A 75 -2.72 13.92 -13.45
C GLU A 75 -3.91 14.72 -12.92
N GLN A 76 -4.34 14.50 -11.68
CA GLN A 76 -5.44 15.23 -11.06
C GLN A 76 -5.08 16.74 -11.01
N PRO A 77 -5.85 17.65 -11.64
CA PRO A 77 -5.48 19.07 -11.72
C PRO A 77 -5.33 19.77 -10.36
N GLU A 78 -6.14 19.36 -9.38
CA GLU A 78 -6.11 19.85 -8.01
C GLU A 78 -5.91 18.68 -7.04
N PRO A 79 -4.69 18.12 -6.94
CA PRO A 79 -4.46 16.86 -6.24
C PRO A 79 -4.70 17.01 -4.73
N VAL A 80 -4.41 18.19 -4.15
CA VAL A 80 -4.67 18.47 -2.74
C VAL A 80 -6.17 18.45 -2.43
N ALA A 81 -7.00 19.12 -3.24
CA ALA A 81 -8.45 19.16 -3.01
C ALA A 81 -9.06 17.76 -3.11
N ALA A 82 -8.67 16.98 -4.14
CA ALA A 82 -9.12 15.60 -4.28
C ALA A 82 -8.64 14.71 -3.12
N THR A 83 -7.43 14.92 -2.60
CA THR A 83 -6.93 14.18 -1.42
C THR A 83 -7.78 14.49 -0.17
N LEU A 84 -8.21 15.74 0.00
CA LEU A 84 -9.12 16.12 1.08
C LEU A 84 -10.50 15.46 0.95
N GLU A 85 -11.02 15.30 -0.27
CA GLU A 85 -12.27 14.57 -0.53
C GLU A 85 -12.13 13.07 -0.18
N GLN A 86 -10.99 12.46 -0.49
CA GLN A 86 -10.69 11.07 -0.11
C GLN A 86 -10.62 10.91 1.42
N ILE A 87 -9.95 11.85 2.11
CA ILE A 87 -9.92 11.89 3.58
C ILE A 87 -11.33 12.04 4.15
N ASP A 88 -12.15 12.94 3.59
CA ASP A 88 -13.55 13.12 4.01
C ASP A 88 -14.36 11.83 3.84
N CYS A 89 -14.18 11.11 2.73
CA CYS A 89 -14.82 9.81 2.50
C CYS A 89 -14.52 8.82 3.63
N VAL A 90 -13.24 8.66 4.01
CA VAL A 90 -12.86 7.78 5.13
C VAL A 90 -13.49 8.24 6.45
N ARG A 91 -13.50 9.55 6.74
CA ARG A 91 -14.12 10.09 7.96
C ARG A 91 -15.63 9.85 7.99
N ARG A 92 -16.31 9.96 6.84
CA ARG A 92 -17.74 9.64 6.71
C ARG A 92 -18.02 8.16 6.89
N MET A 93 -17.15 7.27 6.40
CA MET A 93 -17.24 5.83 6.68
C MET A 93 -17.14 5.57 8.19
N LEU A 94 -16.17 6.18 8.88
CA LEU A 94 -15.99 6.03 10.32
C LEU A 94 -17.20 6.52 11.12
N ALA A 95 -17.78 7.65 10.73
CA ALA A 95 -18.99 8.18 11.36
C ALA A 95 -20.22 7.30 11.13
N ARG A 96 -20.30 6.64 9.96
CA ARG A 96 -21.42 5.78 9.57
C ARG A 96 -21.38 4.40 10.23
N TYR A 97 -20.19 3.83 10.43
CA TYR A 97 -20.02 2.47 10.97
C TYR A 97 -19.21 2.44 12.29
N PRO A 98 -19.60 3.20 13.33
CA PRO A 98 -18.80 3.34 14.56
C PRO A 98 -18.72 2.06 15.41
N ALA A 99 -19.63 1.12 15.18
CA ALA A 99 -19.62 -0.20 15.82
C ALA A 99 -18.53 -1.12 15.24
N ASP A 100 -18.14 -0.89 13.99
CA ASP A 100 -17.22 -1.75 13.26
C ASP A 100 -15.86 -1.12 13.04
N LEU A 101 -15.82 0.18 12.76
CA LEU A 101 -14.61 0.92 12.45
C LEU A 101 -14.27 1.88 13.59
N ALA A 102 -12.99 1.97 13.91
CA ALA A 102 -12.46 2.90 14.92
C ALA A 102 -11.38 3.78 14.28
N PRO A 103 -11.40 5.11 14.45
CA PRO A 103 -10.29 5.94 14.01
C PRO A 103 -9.02 5.52 14.76
N ALA A 104 -7.91 5.36 14.05
CA ALA A 104 -6.62 5.09 14.66
C ALA A 104 -5.56 6.05 14.11
N LEU A 105 -4.93 6.79 15.03
CA LEU A 105 -3.89 7.77 14.72
C LEU A 105 -2.54 7.34 15.32
N THR A 106 -2.53 6.33 16.17
CA THR A 106 -1.34 5.85 16.87
C THR A 106 -1.32 4.33 16.96
N ALA A 107 -0.15 3.76 17.24
CA ALA A 107 0.00 2.35 17.58
C ALA A 107 -0.87 1.96 18.80
N GLY A 108 -1.04 2.88 19.75
CA GLY A 108 -1.93 2.71 20.89
C GLY A 108 -3.41 2.59 20.50
N ASP A 109 -3.86 3.39 19.51
CA ASP A 109 -5.23 3.32 19.00
C ASP A 109 -5.50 2.00 18.27
N MET A 110 -4.51 1.47 17.54
CA MET A 110 -4.61 0.16 16.90
C MET A 110 -4.86 -0.94 17.95
N GLU A 111 -4.09 -0.93 19.03
CA GLU A 111 -4.28 -1.89 20.13
C GLU A 111 -5.59 -1.67 20.88
N ALA A 112 -6.06 -0.43 21.03
CA ALA A 112 -7.36 -0.13 21.60
C ALA A 112 -8.51 -0.69 20.74
N ALA A 113 -8.49 -0.42 19.43
CA ALA A 113 -9.48 -0.93 18.49
C ALA A 113 -9.52 -2.47 18.48
N ARG A 114 -8.36 -3.13 18.48
CA ARG A 114 -8.28 -4.60 18.58
C ARG A 114 -8.94 -5.14 19.84
N ARG A 115 -8.67 -4.54 21.00
CA ARG A 115 -9.32 -4.95 22.27
C ARG A 115 -10.83 -4.74 22.25
N ASP A 116 -11.30 -3.69 21.59
CA ASP A 116 -12.72 -3.39 21.44
C ASP A 116 -13.41 -4.25 20.35
N GLY A 117 -12.65 -5.08 19.61
CA GLY A 117 -13.17 -5.84 18.49
C GLY A 117 -13.58 -4.97 17.29
N ARG A 118 -13.00 -3.78 17.14
CA ARG A 118 -13.21 -2.87 16.00
C ARG A 118 -12.00 -2.88 15.08
N ILE A 119 -12.22 -2.54 13.81
CA ILE A 119 -11.17 -2.42 12.80
C ILE A 119 -10.54 -1.04 12.94
N ALA A 120 -9.27 -1.00 13.36
CA ALA A 120 -8.50 0.23 13.42
C ALA A 120 -8.36 0.81 12.01
N SER A 121 -8.81 2.04 11.80
CA SER A 121 -8.87 2.67 10.49
C SER A 121 -7.93 3.87 10.46
N LEU A 122 -6.86 3.69 9.70
CA LEU A 122 -5.80 4.67 9.44
C LEU A 122 -5.93 5.17 8.01
N MET A 123 -5.19 6.22 7.65
CA MET A 123 -5.14 6.75 6.29
C MET A 123 -3.70 6.80 5.78
N GLY A 124 -3.54 6.53 4.49
CA GLY A 124 -2.27 6.65 3.78
C GLY A 124 -2.43 7.39 2.47
N ALA A 125 -1.65 8.45 2.27
CA ALA A 125 -1.64 9.17 1.00
C ALA A 125 -0.75 8.46 -0.01
N GLU A 126 -1.20 8.33 -1.26
CA GLU A 126 -0.47 7.57 -2.27
C GLU A 126 0.06 8.50 -3.37
N GLY A 127 1.25 9.04 -3.10
CA GLY A 127 2.01 9.89 -4.01
C GLY A 127 2.27 11.30 -3.47
N GLY A 128 3.50 11.77 -3.69
CA GLY A 128 3.95 13.09 -3.26
C GLY A 128 3.23 14.27 -3.91
N HIS A 129 2.51 14.06 -5.02
CA HIS A 129 1.70 15.09 -5.66
C HIS A 129 0.56 15.56 -4.75
N SER A 130 0.11 14.74 -3.79
CA SER A 130 -0.89 15.12 -2.77
C SER A 130 -0.46 16.29 -1.87
N ILE A 131 0.84 16.62 -1.80
CA ILE A 131 1.33 17.77 -1.02
C ILE A 131 1.65 19.00 -1.87
N ALA A 132 1.59 18.90 -3.20
CA ALA A 132 1.89 20.00 -4.13
C ALA A 132 3.16 20.79 -3.76
N ASN A 133 4.27 20.06 -3.54
CA ASN A 133 5.59 20.59 -3.12
C ASN A 133 5.58 21.46 -1.85
N SER A 134 4.58 21.30 -0.98
CA SER A 134 4.42 22.11 0.23
C SER A 134 4.54 21.27 1.49
N LEU A 135 5.58 21.55 2.29
CA LEU A 135 5.73 20.97 3.63
C LEU A 135 4.60 21.43 4.58
N GLY A 136 3.98 22.59 4.31
CA GLY A 136 2.78 23.03 5.03
C GLY A 136 1.58 22.13 4.76
N THR A 137 1.39 21.73 3.50
CA THR A 137 0.35 20.78 3.09
C THR A 137 0.60 19.41 3.71
N LEU A 138 1.84 18.91 3.66
CA LEU A 138 2.24 17.65 4.32
C LEU A 138 1.83 17.63 5.81
N ARG A 139 2.13 18.70 6.54
CA ARG A 139 1.70 18.85 7.95
C ARG A 139 0.18 18.87 8.09
N GLY A 140 -0.52 19.58 7.21
CA GLY A 140 -1.98 19.60 7.18
C GLY A 140 -2.60 18.22 6.99
N LEU A 141 -2.06 17.40 6.07
CA LEU A 141 -2.50 16.02 5.89
C LEU A 141 -2.26 15.16 7.14
N TYR A 142 -1.13 15.35 7.83
CA TYR A 142 -0.85 14.66 9.09
C TYR A 142 -1.88 14.99 10.18
N GLU A 143 -2.21 16.28 10.34
CA GLU A 143 -3.23 16.76 11.29
C GLU A 143 -4.62 16.21 10.97
N LEU A 144 -4.91 15.99 9.68
CA LEU A 144 -6.16 15.38 9.24
C LEU A 144 -6.22 13.86 9.46
N GLY A 145 -5.10 13.23 9.84
CA GLY A 145 -5.03 11.82 10.23
C GLY A 145 -4.25 10.92 9.29
N VAL A 146 -3.60 11.46 8.26
CA VAL A 146 -2.73 10.66 7.36
C VAL A 146 -1.48 10.18 8.13
N ARG A 147 -1.13 8.90 8.00
CA ARG A 147 -0.05 8.24 8.76
C ARG A 147 1.06 7.62 7.91
N TYR A 148 0.85 7.48 6.61
CA TYR A 148 1.96 7.34 5.66
C TYR A 148 1.74 8.20 4.43
N MET A 149 2.81 8.47 3.70
CA MET A 149 2.72 8.95 2.33
C MET A 149 3.68 8.17 1.44
N THR A 150 3.16 7.59 0.36
CA THR A 150 3.97 7.03 -0.73
C THR A 150 4.64 8.18 -1.46
N LEU A 151 5.97 8.14 -1.63
CA LEU A 151 6.69 9.33 -2.15
C LEU A 151 6.33 9.65 -3.61
N THR A 152 6.03 8.63 -4.41
CA THR A 152 5.48 8.75 -5.76
C THR A 152 4.30 7.81 -5.91
N HIS A 153 3.52 7.99 -6.97
CA HIS A 153 2.70 6.91 -7.51
C HIS A 153 3.35 6.47 -8.84
N ASN A 154 2.62 6.25 -9.93
CA ASN A 154 3.18 5.73 -11.18
C ASN A 154 4.04 6.71 -12.00
N PHE A 155 4.06 8.00 -11.64
CA PHE A 155 4.86 9.01 -12.32
C PHE A 155 5.79 9.71 -11.33
N ASN A 156 6.88 10.26 -11.87
CA ASN A 156 7.77 11.13 -11.12
C ASN A 156 7.00 12.33 -10.54
N VAL A 157 7.44 12.79 -9.38
CA VAL A 157 7.13 14.14 -8.87
C VAL A 157 8.41 14.97 -8.94
N ASP A 158 8.31 16.28 -8.74
CA ASP A 158 9.45 17.20 -8.93
C ASP A 158 10.70 16.86 -8.10
N TRP A 159 10.53 16.06 -7.03
CA TRP A 159 11.56 15.77 -6.04
C TRP A 159 11.82 14.27 -5.80
N ALA A 160 11.13 13.36 -6.52
CA ALA A 160 11.31 11.92 -6.38
C ALA A 160 10.99 11.14 -7.67
N ASP A 161 11.82 10.14 -7.96
CA ASP A 161 11.62 9.24 -9.11
C ASP A 161 10.70 8.05 -8.78
N SER A 162 9.77 7.75 -9.69
CA SER A 162 8.90 6.58 -9.71
C SER A 162 9.57 5.40 -10.42
N ALA A 163 9.23 4.17 -10.03
CA ALA A 163 9.75 2.97 -10.67
C ALA A 163 9.19 2.71 -12.07
N THR A 164 8.06 3.32 -12.40
CA THR A 164 7.34 3.13 -13.67
C THR A 164 7.45 4.34 -14.59
N ASP A 165 8.43 5.19 -14.36
CA ASP A 165 8.72 6.38 -15.15
C ASP A 165 10.22 6.46 -15.49
N GLU A 166 10.59 7.34 -16.41
CA GLU A 166 11.97 7.56 -16.80
C GLU A 166 12.73 8.32 -15.69
N PRO A 167 14.02 8.01 -15.41
CA PRO A 167 14.78 8.72 -14.38
C PRO A 167 14.85 10.23 -14.62
N LYS A 168 14.54 11.05 -13.61
CA LYS A 168 14.66 12.52 -13.66
C LYS A 168 15.53 13.07 -12.53
N ALA A 169 15.18 12.79 -11.28
CA ALA A 169 15.87 13.28 -10.08
C ALA A 169 17.12 12.46 -9.72
N GLY A 170 17.22 11.21 -10.20
CA GLY A 170 18.25 10.25 -9.80
C GLY A 170 17.98 9.61 -8.44
N GLY A 171 16.72 9.57 -7.99
CA GLY A 171 16.32 9.16 -6.64
C GLY A 171 15.53 10.27 -5.93
N LEU A 172 16.08 10.82 -4.84
CA LEU A 172 15.55 12.00 -4.14
C LEU A 172 16.42 13.24 -4.35
N THR A 173 15.78 14.35 -4.69
CA THR A 173 16.41 15.68 -4.70
C THR A 173 16.71 16.18 -3.27
N ALA A 174 17.28 17.38 -3.12
CA ALA A 174 17.51 17.95 -1.80
C ALA A 174 16.18 18.27 -1.09
N PHE A 175 15.17 18.75 -1.82
CA PHE A 175 13.81 18.89 -1.32
C PHE A 175 13.17 17.55 -0.98
N GLY A 176 13.34 16.51 -1.80
CA GLY A 176 12.81 15.18 -1.51
C GLY A 176 13.36 14.60 -0.19
N ARG A 177 14.65 14.81 0.08
CA ARG A 177 15.23 14.45 1.39
C ARG A 177 14.69 15.31 2.53
N GLU A 178 14.32 16.56 2.28
CA GLU A 178 13.66 17.42 3.28
C GLU A 178 12.22 16.97 3.56
N VAL A 179 11.49 16.50 2.55
CA VAL A 179 10.18 15.85 2.72
C VAL A 179 10.30 14.65 3.65
N VAL A 180 11.25 13.73 3.39
CA VAL A 180 11.53 12.58 4.27
C VAL A 180 11.85 13.02 5.70
N ARG A 181 12.69 14.05 5.87
CA ARG A 181 13.00 14.59 7.19
C ARG A 181 11.75 15.14 7.88
N GLU A 182 10.89 15.92 7.20
CA GLU A 182 9.68 16.46 7.83
C GLU A 182 8.67 15.34 8.16
N MET A 183 8.56 14.29 7.33
CA MET A 183 7.78 13.09 7.64
C MET A 183 8.27 12.41 8.93
N ASN A 184 9.58 12.21 9.08
CA ASN A 184 10.15 11.69 10.34
C ASN A 184 9.85 12.59 11.54
N ARG A 185 9.87 13.92 11.37
CA ARG A 185 9.53 14.86 12.46
C ARG A 185 8.07 14.75 12.88
N LEU A 186 7.18 14.52 11.92
CA LEU A 186 5.76 14.40 12.18
C LEU A 186 5.41 13.07 12.84
N GLY A 187 6.13 12.00 12.48
CA GLY A 187 5.71 10.62 12.75
C GLY A 187 4.86 10.06 11.61
N MET A 188 4.95 10.65 10.41
CA MET A 188 4.37 10.08 9.20
C MET A 188 5.37 9.07 8.62
N LEU A 189 4.90 7.84 8.39
CA LEU A 189 5.70 6.80 7.78
C LEU A 189 6.03 7.15 6.33
N VAL A 190 7.30 6.95 5.96
CA VAL A 190 7.77 7.07 4.59
C VAL A 190 7.43 5.77 3.86
N ASP A 191 6.51 5.84 2.90
CA ASP A 191 6.16 4.68 2.08
C ASP A 191 6.94 4.69 0.75
N LEU A 192 7.59 3.55 0.49
CA LEU A 192 8.48 3.30 -0.64
C LEU A 192 7.88 2.34 -1.67
N SER A 193 6.59 2.01 -1.56
CA SER A 193 5.86 1.49 -2.72
C SER A 193 5.93 2.51 -3.88
N HIS A 194 5.78 2.05 -5.11
CA HIS A 194 5.88 2.81 -6.37
C HIS A 194 7.23 3.40 -6.73
N VAL A 195 8.06 3.80 -5.77
CA VAL A 195 9.27 4.60 -6.06
C VAL A 195 10.36 3.79 -6.75
N ALA A 196 11.20 4.45 -7.54
CA ALA A 196 12.36 3.83 -8.17
C ALA A 196 13.33 3.26 -7.12
N ALA A 197 14.10 2.23 -7.48
CA ALA A 197 15.08 1.64 -6.57
C ALA A 197 16.16 2.65 -6.10
N THR A 198 16.48 3.66 -6.92
CA THR A 198 17.32 4.81 -6.52
C THR A 198 16.67 5.58 -5.37
N THR A 199 15.39 5.93 -5.50
CA THR A 199 14.58 6.61 -4.49
C THR A 199 14.46 5.78 -3.20
N MET A 200 14.30 4.45 -3.31
CA MET A 200 14.29 3.55 -2.15
C MET A 200 15.56 3.70 -1.31
N ARG A 201 16.73 3.66 -1.96
CA ARG A 201 18.04 3.76 -1.29
C ARG A 201 18.25 5.13 -0.66
N ASP A 202 17.90 6.20 -1.40
CA ASP A 202 18.01 7.57 -0.91
C ASP A 202 17.11 7.85 0.30
N ALA A 203 15.89 7.31 0.29
CA ALA A 203 14.97 7.44 1.41
C ALA A 203 15.47 6.68 2.64
N LEU A 204 16.02 5.47 2.46
CA LEU A 204 16.64 4.70 3.54
C LEU A 204 17.90 5.39 4.10
N ASP A 205 18.64 6.14 3.28
CA ASP A 205 19.78 6.96 3.75
C ASP A 205 19.31 8.20 4.52
N ALA A 206 18.21 8.82 4.09
CA ALA A 206 17.70 10.06 4.68
C ALA A 206 16.81 9.84 5.92
N SER A 207 16.13 8.69 6.01
CA SER A 207 15.15 8.43 7.06
C SER A 207 15.80 8.06 8.38
N SER A 208 15.42 8.77 9.44
CA SER A 208 15.76 8.41 10.83
C SER A 208 14.71 7.53 11.51
N ALA A 209 13.59 7.24 10.83
CA ALA A 209 12.53 6.38 11.30
C ALA A 209 12.38 5.13 10.41
N PRO A 210 11.75 4.06 10.92
CA PRO A 210 11.34 2.92 10.11
C PRO A 210 10.50 3.35 8.89
N VAL A 211 10.87 2.85 7.71
CA VAL A 211 10.09 3.03 6.48
C VAL A 211 9.10 1.88 6.27
N VAL A 212 8.16 2.07 5.34
CA VAL A 212 7.23 1.02 4.93
C VAL A 212 7.25 0.85 3.42
N PHE A 213 6.94 -0.35 2.94
CA PHE A 213 6.38 -0.55 1.60
C PHE A 213 4.95 -1.01 1.80
N SER A 214 3.97 -0.12 1.62
CA SER A 214 2.56 -0.39 1.92
C SER A 214 1.96 -1.52 1.08
N HIS A 215 2.44 -1.73 -0.15
CA HIS A 215 2.01 -2.80 -1.05
C HIS A 215 3.07 -3.05 -2.15
N SER A 216 4.12 -3.83 -1.83
CA SER A 216 5.15 -4.23 -2.81
C SER A 216 5.69 -5.62 -2.47
N SER A 217 6.02 -6.41 -3.50
CA SER A 217 6.49 -7.80 -3.36
C SER A 217 7.98 -7.94 -3.73
N SER A 218 8.56 -9.14 -3.69
CA SER A 218 9.99 -9.38 -4.03
C SER A 218 10.29 -9.30 -5.54
N ARG A 219 11.32 -8.53 -5.91
CA ARG A 219 11.78 -8.42 -7.32
C ARG A 219 12.60 -9.63 -7.76
N ALA A 220 13.33 -10.27 -6.84
CA ALA A 220 14.09 -11.47 -7.14
C ALA A 220 13.17 -12.67 -7.48
N VAL A 221 11.96 -12.71 -6.93
CA VAL A 221 10.95 -13.74 -7.24
C VAL A 221 10.24 -13.44 -8.56
N CYS A 222 9.94 -12.17 -8.83
CA CYS A 222 9.27 -11.73 -10.05
C CYS A 222 9.82 -10.36 -10.47
N ASP A 223 10.52 -10.29 -11.60
CA ASP A 223 11.25 -9.09 -12.01
C ASP A 223 10.29 -8.05 -12.61
N HIS A 224 9.83 -7.15 -11.74
CA HIS A 224 8.96 -6.05 -12.10
C HIS A 224 9.39 -4.79 -11.32
N PRO A 225 9.38 -3.59 -11.93
CA PRO A 225 9.84 -2.36 -11.28
C PRO A 225 9.06 -1.99 -10.01
N ARG A 226 7.79 -2.40 -9.89
CA ARG A 226 7.02 -2.22 -8.63
C ARG A 226 7.50 -3.10 -7.48
N ASN A 227 8.29 -4.14 -7.72
CA ASN A 227 8.79 -5.02 -6.67
C ASN A 227 10.12 -4.53 -6.08
N ILE A 228 10.43 -4.99 -4.87
CA ILE A 228 11.57 -4.53 -4.05
C ILE A 228 12.82 -5.38 -4.38
N PRO A 229 13.95 -4.76 -4.74
CA PRO A 229 15.24 -5.45 -4.88
C PRO A 229 15.76 -6.01 -3.56
N ASP A 230 16.53 -7.09 -3.60
CA ASP A 230 17.11 -7.71 -2.40
C ASP A 230 18.03 -6.76 -1.63
N ASP A 231 18.84 -5.95 -2.33
CA ASP A 231 19.73 -4.97 -1.68
C ASP A 231 18.98 -3.91 -0.86
N VAL A 232 17.69 -3.69 -1.16
CA VAL A 232 16.82 -2.81 -0.40
C VAL A 232 16.17 -3.57 0.76
N LEU A 233 15.71 -4.81 0.54
CA LEU A 233 15.17 -5.68 1.59
C LEU A 233 16.20 -5.93 2.72
N GLU A 234 17.47 -6.15 2.38
CA GLU A 234 18.59 -6.35 3.31
C GLU A 234 18.82 -5.15 4.26
N ARG A 235 18.34 -3.95 3.88
CA ARG A 235 18.48 -2.73 4.70
C ARG A 235 17.38 -2.56 5.75
N LEU A 236 16.26 -3.29 5.63
CA LEU A 236 15.13 -3.16 6.56
C LEU A 236 15.47 -3.52 8.01
N PRO A 237 16.29 -4.55 8.31
CA PRO A 237 16.75 -4.81 9.68
C PRO A 237 17.43 -3.63 10.36
N ALA A 238 18.32 -2.93 9.65
CA ALA A 238 19.03 -1.76 10.19
C ALA A 238 18.11 -0.53 10.31
N ASN A 239 17.19 -0.34 9.37
CA ASN A 239 16.23 0.77 9.40
C ASN A 239 15.08 0.54 10.41
N GLY A 240 14.69 -0.72 10.64
CA GLY A 240 13.55 -1.12 11.47
C GLY A 240 12.21 -1.21 10.73
N GLY A 241 12.20 -0.97 9.41
CA GLY A 241 11.02 -0.88 8.55
C GLY A 241 10.32 -2.21 8.27
N VAL A 242 9.28 -2.17 7.43
CA VAL A 242 8.47 -3.33 7.03
C VAL A 242 8.11 -3.28 5.55
N ALA A 243 8.24 -4.41 4.85
CA ALA A 243 7.74 -4.60 3.50
C ALA A 243 6.42 -5.39 3.53
N MET A 244 5.33 -4.78 3.07
CA MET A 244 4.00 -5.35 3.08
C MET A 244 3.69 -5.96 1.71
N VAL A 245 3.66 -7.30 1.65
CA VAL A 245 3.51 -8.03 0.38
C VAL A 245 2.16 -7.70 -0.26
N THR A 246 2.15 -7.48 -1.58
CA THR A 246 0.93 -7.21 -2.33
C THR A 246 0.47 -8.39 -3.17
N PHE A 247 -0.79 -8.37 -3.60
CA PHE A 247 -1.44 -9.48 -4.30
C PHE A 247 -1.61 -9.23 -5.80
N VAL A 248 -1.22 -8.06 -6.31
CA VAL A 248 -1.42 -7.66 -7.71
C VAL A 248 -0.80 -8.71 -8.67
N PRO A 249 -1.61 -9.47 -9.44
CA PRO A 249 -1.12 -10.59 -10.23
C PRO A 249 -0.03 -10.22 -11.22
N LYS A 250 -0.16 -9.07 -11.89
CA LYS A 250 0.85 -8.55 -12.84
C LYS A 250 2.16 -8.09 -12.19
N PHE A 251 2.29 -8.16 -10.86
CA PHE A 251 3.54 -7.94 -10.15
C PHE A 251 4.08 -9.24 -9.55
N VAL A 252 3.21 -10.17 -9.13
CA VAL A 252 3.62 -11.36 -8.36
C VAL A 252 3.75 -12.64 -9.19
N LEU A 253 3.14 -12.70 -10.37
CA LEU A 253 3.25 -13.86 -11.25
C LEU A 253 4.05 -13.50 -12.48
N GLN A 254 5.21 -14.16 -12.69
CA GLN A 254 6.06 -13.88 -13.85
C GLN A 254 5.31 -14.04 -15.17
N ALA A 255 4.47 -15.07 -15.30
CA ALA A 255 3.62 -15.24 -16.48
C ALA A 255 2.68 -14.04 -16.71
N ALA A 256 2.16 -13.42 -15.65
CA ALA A 256 1.32 -12.23 -15.76
C ALA A 256 2.12 -10.96 -16.09
N VAL A 257 3.35 -10.83 -15.58
CA VAL A 257 4.29 -9.79 -16.01
C VAL A 257 4.53 -9.89 -17.51
N ASP A 258 4.93 -11.07 -17.99
CA ASP A 258 5.22 -11.33 -19.40
C ASP A 258 3.99 -11.09 -20.28
N TRP A 259 2.82 -11.53 -19.79
CA TRP A 259 1.54 -11.32 -20.48
C TRP A 259 1.17 -9.84 -20.59
N THR A 260 1.34 -9.06 -19.50
CA THR A 260 1.06 -7.63 -19.51
C THR A 260 2.01 -6.89 -20.45
N ALA A 261 3.31 -7.22 -20.44
CA ALA A 261 4.27 -6.65 -21.39
C ALA A 261 3.87 -6.93 -22.85
N ALA A 262 3.46 -8.17 -23.16
CA ALA A 262 2.98 -8.53 -24.49
C ALA A 262 1.66 -7.82 -24.86
N ALA A 263 0.76 -7.60 -23.90
CA ALA A 263 -0.47 -6.84 -24.12
C ALA A 263 -0.17 -5.37 -24.44
N ASP A 264 0.77 -4.77 -23.71
CA ASP A 264 1.20 -3.38 -23.92
C ASP A 264 1.90 -3.20 -25.26
N ASP A 265 2.74 -4.15 -25.67
CA ASP A 265 3.35 -4.19 -27.00
C ASP A 265 2.30 -4.34 -28.10
N ASN A 266 1.28 -5.16 -27.88
CA ASN A 266 0.15 -5.27 -28.80
C ASN A 266 -0.60 -3.93 -28.92
N MET A 267 -0.84 -3.22 -27.82
CA MET A 267 -1.45 -1.87 -27.87
C MET A 267 -0.60 -0.88 -28.68
N ARG A 268 0.71 -0.83 -28.41
CA ARG A 268 1.66 0.03 -29.14
C ARG A 268 1.74 -0.32 -30.62
N ALA A 269 1.70 -1.60 -30.98
CA ALA A 269 1.68 -2.06 -32.38
C ALA A 269 0.44 -1.59 -33.16
N HIS A 270 -0.65 -1.28 -32.46
CA HIS A 270 -1.86 -0.68 -33.03
C HIS A 270 -1.87 0.86 -32.94
N GLY A 271 -0.75 1.49 -32.57
CA GLY A 271 -0.61 2.94 -32.49
C GLY A 271 -1.27 3.58 -31.26
N LEU A 272 -1.60 2.78 -30.25
CA LEU A 272 -2.25 3.24 -29.03
C LEU A 272 -1.27 3.33 -27.87
N HIS A 273 -1.52 4.27 -26.96
CA HIS A 273 -0.87 4.24 -25.65
C HIS A 273 -1.35 3.00 -24.88
N HIS A 274 -0.47 2.30 -24.19
CA HIS A 274 -0.81 1.06 -23.48
C HIS A 274 -1.82 1.29 -22.31
N LEU A 275 -1.91 2.51 -21.80
CA LEU A 275 -2.92 2.94 -20.80
C LEU A 275 -4.20 3.52 -21.43
N ASP A 276 -4.36 3.48 -22.76
CA ASP A 276 -5.57 3.98 -23.41
C ASP A 276 -6.79 3.12 -23.05
N THR A 277 -7.85 3.75 -22.55
CA THR A 277 -9.11 3.09 -22.15
C THR A 277 -10.29 3.43 -23.06
N SER A 278 -10.03 3.97 -24.25
CA SER A 278 -11.06 4.24 -25.25
C SER A 278 -11.76 2.94 -25.69
N PRO A 279 -12.99 3.02 -26.24
CA PRO A 279 -13.69 1.84 -26.73
C PRO A 279 -12.89 1.03 -27.77
N GLU A 280 -12.08 1.71 -28.59
CA GLU A 280 -11.18 1.10 -29.57
C GLU A 280 -10.03 0.35 -28.90
N ALA A 281 -9.32 1.01 -27.97
CA ALA A 281 -8.26 0.40 -27.18
C ALA A 281 -8.74 -0.85 -26.43
N MET A 282 -9.89 -0.75 -25.79
CA MET A 282 -10.49 -1.86 -25.05
C MET A 282 -10.93 -3.01 -25.96
N LYS A 283 -11.31 -2.73 -27.22
CA LYS A 283 -11.59 -3.78 -28.21
C LYS A 283 -10.31 -4.54 -28.57
N ILE A 284 -9.23 -3.83 -28.89
CA ILE A 284 -7.93 -4.44 -29.23
C ILE A 284 -7.39 -5.27 -28.06
N HIS A 285 -7.51 -4.77 -26.83
CA HIS A 285 -7.10 -5.51 -25.63
C HIS A 285 -7.91 -6.80 -25.44
N ARG A 286 -9.24 -6.76 -25.60
CA ARG A 286 -10.08 -7.96 -25.53
C ARG A 286 -9.72 -9.00 -26.59
N GLU A 287 -9.48 -8.57 -27.83
CA GLU A 287 -9.06 -9.48 -28.90
C GLU A 287 -7.69 -10.12 -28.62
N PHE A 288 -6.78 -9.39 -27.95
CA PHE A 288 -5.52 -9.97 -27.47
C PHE A 288 -5.76 -11.03 -26.38
N GLU A 289 -6.61 -10.73 -25.39
CA GLU A 289 -6.93 -11.63 -24.27
C GLU A 289 -7.68 -12.90 -24.73
N GLU A 290 -8.53 -12.82 -25.76
CA GLU A 290 -9.18 -13.99 -26.37
C GLU A 290 -8.18 -14.97 -27.00
N ARG A 291 -7.11 -14.45 -27.61
CA ARG A 291 -6.05 -15.26 -28.26
C ARG A 291 -4.97 -15.72 -27.28
N THR A 292 -4.74 -14.92 -26.24
CA THR A 292 -3.73 -15.14 -25.21
C THR A 292 -4.42 -15.01 -23.86
N PRO A 293 -5.01 -16.09 -23.32
CA PRO A 293 -5.73 -16.03 -22.05
C PRO A 293 -4.84 -15.52 -20.92
N ARG A 294 -5.40 -14.65 -20.08
CA ARG A 294 -4.69 -14.07 -18.93
C ARG A 294 -4.29 -15.17 -17.93
N PRO A 295 -3.03 -15.21 -17.49
CA PRO A 295 -2.59 -16.15 -16.46
C PRO A 295 -3.13 -15.74 -15.08
N VAL A 296 -3.43 -16.74 -14.26
CA VAL A 296 -4.06 -16.55 -12.94
C VAL A 296 -3.04 -16.86 -11.85
N ALA A 297 -2.78 -15.87 -10.98
CA ALA A 297 -1.97 -16.05 -9.78
C ALA A 297 -2.75 -16.84 -8.72
N THR A 298 -2.06 -17.37 -7.71
CA THR A 298 -2.70 -18.12 -6.62
C THR A 298 -2.18 -17.67 -5.27
N VAL A 299 -2.77 -18.14 -4.18
CA VAL A 299 -2.21 -18.01 -2.81
C VAL A 299 -0.74 -18.44 -2.76
N SER A 300 -0.39 -19.57 -3.41
CA SER A 300 1.00 -20.07 -3.45
C SER A 300 1.96 -19.04 -4.05
N THR A 301 1.53 -18.35 -5.10
CA THR A 301 2.32 -17.29 -5.75
C THR A 301 2.71 -16.20 -4.76
N VAL A 302 1.76 -15.73 -3.94
CA VAL A 302 2.03 -14.71 -2.91
C VAL A 302 2.92 -15.27 -1.79
N ALA A 303 2.70 -16.52 -1.39
CA ALA A 303 3.52 -17.18 -0.37
C ALA A 303 4.99 -17.35 -0.83
N ASP A 304 5.24 -17.57 -2.13
CA ASP A 304 6.61 -17.64 -2.68
C ASP A 304 7.35 -16.30 -2.49
N HIS A 305 6.67 -15.17 -2.66
CA HIS A 305 7.24 -13.86 -2.35
C HIS A 305 7.54 -13.70 -0.85
N LEU A 306 6.62 -14.11 0.02
CA LEU A 306 6.82 -14.01 1.47
C LEU A 306 7.97 -14.89 1.98
N ASP A 307 8.15 -16.09 1.45
CA ASP A 307 9.27 -16.96 1.82
C ASP A 307 10.61 -16.30 1.48
N HIS A 308 10.76 -15.79 0.25
CA HIS A 308 11.97 -15.07 -0.15
C HIS A 308 12.18 -13.79 0.65
N MET A 309 11.14 -12.97 0.81
CA MET A 309 11.24 -11.73 1.60
C MET A 309 11.62 -12.03 3.05
N ARG A 310 11.13 -13.13 3.63
CA ARG A 310 11.52 -13.59 4.97
C ARG A 310 12.99 -13.99 5.03
N GLU A 311 13.51 -14.66 4.01
CA GLU A 311 14.91 -15.06 3.92
C GLU A 311 15.83 -13.82 3.91
N VAL A 312 15.50 -12.81 3.11
CA VAL A 312 16.35 -11.63 2.90
C VAL A 312 16.15 -10.55 3.97
N ALA A 313 14.91 -10.15 4.25
CA ALA A 313 14.60 -9.06 5.18
C ALA A 313 14.43 -9.54 6.63
N GLY A 314 14.11 -10.83 6.86
CA GLY A 314 13.78 -11.35 8.18
C GLY A 314 12.31 -11.14 8.57
N ILE A 315 11.78 -12.05 9.41
CA ILE A 315 10.34 -12.10 9.77
C ILE A 315 9.82 -10.84 10.49
N ASP A 316 10.70 -10.10 11.17
CA ASP A 316 10.35 -8.85 11.84
C ASP A 316 10.11 -7.69 10.86
N HIS A 317 10.31 -7.89 9.55
CA HIS A 317 10.27 -6.84 8.54
C HIS A 317 9.23 -7.10 7.45
N LEU A 318 8.23 -7.94 7.73
CA LEU A 318 7.16 -8.30 6.79
C LEU A 318 5.77 -7.87 7.27
N GLY A 319 4.92 -7.53 6.31
CA GLY A 319 3.49 -7.25 6.49
C GLY A 319 2.67 -7.67 5.27
N ILE A 320 1.41 -7.23 5.19
CA ILE A 320 0.49 -7.54 4.08
C ILE A 320 -0.19 -6.25 3.59
N GLY A 321 -0.23 -6.00 2.29
CA GLY A 321 -0.93 -4.88 1.66
C GLY A 321 -1.61 -5.31 0.38
N GLY A 322 -2.85 -5.78 0.50
CA GLY A 322 -3.53 -6.56 -0.53
C GLY A 322 -3.85 -5.80 -1.82
N ASP A 323 -3.88 -4.47 -1.80
CA ASP A 323 -4.27 -3.62 -2.94
C ASP A 323 -5.73 -3.85 -3.39
N TYR A 324 -6.58 -4.29 -2.45
CA TYR A 324 -8.00 -4.49 -2.72
C TYR A 324 -8.69 -3.18 -3.10
N ASP A 325 -9.66 -3.25 -4.01
CA ASP A 325 -10.31 -2.13 -4.69
C ASP A 325 -9.39 -1.19 -5.50
N GLY A 326 -8.07 -1.44 -5.52
CA GLY A 326 -7.05 -0.71 -6.30
C GLY A 326 -6.62 -1.43 -7.58
N THR A 327 -6.62 -2.77 -7.55
CA THR A 327 -6.42 -3.63 -8.73
C THR A 327 -7.71 -4.27 -9.23
N ALA A 328 -7.82 -4.48 -10.54
CA ALA A 328 -8.97 -5.14 -11.17
C ALA A 328 -8.91 -6.68 -11.12
N PHE A 329 -7.73 -7.26 -10.87
CA PHE A 329 -7.51 -8.70 -10.87
C PHE A 329 -6.82 -9.14 -9.59
N THR A 330 -7.21 -10.30 -9.09
CA THR A 330 -6.73 -10.88 -7.83
C THR A 330 -6.29 -12.34 -8.02
N PRO A 331 -5.41 -12.86 -7.14
CA PRO A 331 -5.04 -14.27 -7.16
C PRO A 331 -6.19 -15.18 -6.73
N ASP A 332 -6.26 -16.39 -7.28
CA ASP A 332 -7.19 -17.42 -6.83
C ASP A 332 -6.97 -17.73 -5.34
N GLY A 333 -8.05 -17.59 -4.56
CA GLY A 333 -8.05 -17.74 -3.11
C GLY A 333 -7.79 -16.45 -2.34
N LEU A 334 -7.48 -15.36 -3.04
CA LEU A 334 -7.35 -13.98 -2.52
C LEU A 334 -8.23 -13.02 -3.32
N ASN A 335 -9.42 -13.49 -3.69
CA ASN A 335 -10.32 -12.80 -4.62
C ASN A 335 -10.80 -11.45 -4.06
N ASP A 336 -10.94 -11.37 -2.74
CA ASP A 336 -11.41 -10.20 -2.01
C ASP A 336 -10.91 -10.21 -0.56
N VAL A 337 -11.29 -9.20 0.24
CA VAL A 337 -10.76 -9.03 1.61
C VAL A 337 -11.10 -10.18 2.58
N SER A 338 -11.93 -11.16 2.20
CA SER A 338 -12.16 -12.38 3.00
C SER A 338 -11.04 -13.41 2.86
N GLY A 339 -10.11 -13.25 1.90
CA GLY A 339 -9.17 -14.28 1.47
C GLY A 339 -7.93 -14.49 2.35
N TYR A 340 -7.58 -13.56 3.25
CA TYR A 340 -6.33 -13.66 4.04
C TYR A 340 -6.13 -14.97 4.82
N PRO A 341 -7.16 -15.62 5.40
CA PRO A 341 -7.00 -16.92 6.07
C PRO A 341 -6.43 -18.00 5.15
N ASN A 342 -6.68 -17.93 3.84
CA ASN A 342 -6.12 -18.88 2.87
C ASN A 342 -4.60 -18.71 2.75
N LEU A 343 -4.10 -17.48 2.73
CA LEU A 343 -2.67 -17.19 2.73
C LEU A 343 -1.99 -17.67 4.00
N LEU A 344 -2.56 -17.36 5.17
CA LEU A 344 -1.98 -17.84 6.43
C LEU A 344 -1.97 -19.36 6.51
N ALA A 345 -2.99 -20.02 6.00
CA ALA A 345 -3.07 -21.48 5.99
C ALA A 345 -2.02 -22.10 5.05
N GLU A 346 -1.76 -21.49 3.89
CA GLU A 346 -0.62 -21.86 3.04
C GLU A 346 0.72 -21.68 3.76
N LEU A 347 0.93 -20.55 4.45
CA LEU A 347 2.18 -20.30 5.18
C LEU A 347 2.37 -21.29 6.35
N LEU A 348 1.29 -21.67 7.04
CA LEU A 348 1.30 -22.74 8.05
C LEU A 348 1.72 -24.08 7.43
N ASP A 349 1.16 -24.43 6.26
CA ASP A 349 1.52 -25.64 5.51
C ASP A 349 3.01 -25.62 5.07
N ARG A 350 3.58 -24.42 4.87
CA ARG A 350 5.02 -24.20 4.62
C ARG A 350 5.89 -24.14 5.88
N GLY A 351 5.30 -24.33 7.06
CA GLY A 351 6.04 -24.40 8.33
C GLY A 351 6.30 -23.06 9.02
N TRP A 352 5.60 -21.99 8.64
CA TRP A 352 5.64 -20.74 9.39
C TRP A 352 5.02 -20.95 10.78
N SER A 353 5.67 -20.41 11.82
CA SER A 353 5.14 -20.54 13.17
C SER A 353 3.98 -19.55 13.41
N THR A 354 3.12 -19.85 14.37
CA THR A 354 2.07 -18.90 14.80
C THR A 354 2.65 -17.59 15.32
N ALA A 355 3.85 -17.62 15.91
CA ALA A 355 4.56 -16.42 16.33
C ALA A 355 5.04 -15.57 15.15
N ASP A 356 5.52 -16.21 14.07
CA ASP A 356 5.90 -15.54 12.82
C ASP A 356 4.68 -14.89 12.17
N LEU A 357 3.57 -15.62 12.08
CA LEU A 357 2.34 -15.11 11.48
C LEU A 357 1.73 -13.96 12.29
N ALA A 358 1.83 -13.98 13.63
CA ALA A 358 1.42 -12.84 14.45
C ALA A 358 2.30 -11.59 14.21
N LYS A 359 3.57 -11.75 13.82
CA LYS A 359 4.44 -10.65 13.40
C LYS A 359 3.99 -10.10 12.05
N LEU A 360 3.82 -10.99 11.07
CA LEU A 360 3.34 -10.67 9.72
C LEU A 360 2.00 -9.93 9.74
N THR A 361 1.04 -10.39 10.53
CA THR A 361 -0.32 -9.82 10.52
C THR A 361 -0.45 -8.56 11.37
N TRP A 362 0.13 -8.54 12.57
CA TRP A 362 -0.18 -7.48 13.54
C TRP A 362 1.05 -6.74 14.08
N LYS A 363 1.99 -7.49 14.68
CA LYS A 363 2.99 -6.90 15.58
C LYS A 363 4.00 -6.02 14.85
N ASN A 364 4.39 -6.36 13.62
CA ASN A 364 5.37 -5.57 12.88
C ASN A 364 4.81 -4.18 12.52
N ALA A 365 3.56 -4.11 12.05
CA ALA A 365 2.95 -2.84 11.68
C ALA A 365 2.74 -1.92 12.90
N VAL A 366 2.25 -2.47 14.03
CA VAL A 366 2.12 -1.71 15.29
C VAL A 366 3.48 -1.21 15.78
N ARG A 367 4.53 -2.05 15.72
CA ARG A 367 5.90 -1.65 16.09
C ARG A 367 6.40 -0.50 15.21
N VAL A 368 6.25 -0.60 13.89
CA VAL A 368 6.74 0.39 12.94
C VAL A 368 6.07 1.75 13.16
N LEU A 369 4.75 1.78 13.36
CA LEU A 369 4.05 3.02 13.67
C LEU A 369 4.51 3.61 15.03
N GLY A 370 4.61 2.78 16.06
CA GLY A 370 5.10 3.23 17.37
C GLY A 370 6.54 3.77 17.33
N ALA A 371 7.43 3.14 16.56
CA ALA A 371 8.78 3.63 16.37
C ALA A 371 8.84 4.97 15.62
N ALA A 372 7.95 5.21 14.66
CA ALA A 372 7.83 6.51 14.00
C ALA A 372 7.36 7.60 14.98
N GLU A 373 6.42 7.29 15.87
CA GLU A 373 5.99 8.19 16.95
C GLU A 373 7.15 8.51 17.91
N ASP A 374 7.97 7.51 18.25
CA ASP A 374 9.13 7.67 19.14
C ASP A 374 10.17 8.62 18.53
N VAL A 375 10.51 8.41 17.26
CA VAL A 375 11.43 9.29 16.51
C VAL A 375 10.85 10.71 16.40
N ALA A 376 9.56 10.84 16.12
CA ALA A 376 8.87 12.13 16.03
C ALA A 376 8.98 12.91 17.35
N ARG A 377 8.72 12.27 18.51
CA ARG A 377 8.86 12.92 19.82
C ARG A 377 10.27 13.46 20.06
N GLY A 378 11.30 12.71 19.65
CA GLY A 378 12.68 13.17 19.71
C GLY A 378 12.94 14.39 18.81
N LEU A 379 12.59 14.29 17.53
CA LEU A 379 12.85 15.34 16.55
C LEU A 379 12.06 16.63 16.81
N GLN A 380 10.82 16.53 17.28
CA GLN A 380 9.99 17.70 17.63
C GLN A 380 10.55 18.45 18.85
N ALA A 381 11.24 17.76 19.76
CA ALA A 381 11.92 18.39 20.89
C ALA A 381 13.22 19.10 20.49
N THR A 382 13.89 18.66 19.41
CA THR A 382 15.22 19.18 19.02
C THR A 382 15.20 20.12 17.82
N ARG A 383 14.15 20.13 16.99
CA ARG A 383 14.04 21.04 15.85
C ARG A 383 12.60 21.46 15.54
N ALA A 384 12.47 22.69 15.05
CA ALA A 384 11.22 23.24 14.56
C ALA A 384 10.78 22.57 13.24
N ALA A 385 9.53 22.82 12.86
CA ALA A 385 9.01 22.49 11.54
C ALA A 385 9.83 23.18 10.44
N SER A 386 10.13 22.45 9.38
CA SER A 386 10.83 23.04 8.24
C SER A 386 9.95 24.04 7.50
N ILE A 387 10.57 25.15 7.10
CA ILE A 387 9.99 26.21 6.27
C ILE A 387 10.64 26.26 4.87
N ALA A 388 11.48 25.26 4.55
CA ALA A 388 12.11 25.17 3.23
C ALA A 388 11.06 25.01 2.13
N THR A 389 11.36 25.58 0.98
CA THR A 389 10.59 25.38 -0.26
C THR A 389 11.42 24.58 -1.25
N ILE A 390 10.77 24.01 -2.27
CA ILE A 390 11.47 23.29 -3.33
C ILE A 390 12.49 24.20 -4.04
N GLU A 391 12.13 25.46 -4.30
CA GLU A 391 13.02 26.42 -4.95
C GLU A 391 14.26 26.74 -4.10
N SER A 392 14.10 26.73 -2.77
CA SER A 392 15.21 27.00 -1.85
C SER A 392 16.24 25.87 -1.77
N LEU A 393 15.84 24.63 -2.09
CA LEU A 393 16.69 23.44 -1.96
C LEU A 393 17.15 22.90 -3.32
N ASP A 394 16.29 22.93 -4.32
CA ASP A 394 16.54 22.36 -5.65
C ASP A 394 16.78 23.44 -6.72
N GLY A 395 16.53 24.72 -6.39
CA GLY A 395 16.63 25.83 -7.33
C GLY A 395 15.32 26.11 -8.07
N ALA A 396 15.26 27.24 -8.79
CA ALA A 396 14.04 27.71 -9.44
C ALA A 396 13.68 26.96 -10.73
N GLU A 397 14.54 26.07 -11.24
CA GLU A 397 14.31 25.30 -12.47
C GLU A 397 15.04 23.95 -12.44
N GLY A 398 14.28 22.86 -12.61
CA GLY A 398 14.72 21.48 -12.81
C GLY A 398 13.81 20.74 -13.80
#